data_AF-A0A078LFK9-F1
#
_entry.id   AF-A0A078LFK9-F1
#
_cell.length_a   1.000
_cell.length_b   1.000
_cell.length_c   1.000
_cell.angle_alpha   90.00
_cell.angle_beta   90.00
_cell.angle_gamma   90.00
#
_symmetry.space_group_name_H-M   'P 1'
#
loop_
_entity.id
_entity.type
_entity.pdbx_description
1 polymer ?
#
loop_
_entity_poly.entity_id
_entity_poly.type
_entity_poly.pdbx_seq_one_letter_code
_entity_poly.pdbx_strand_id
1 'polypeptide(L)'
;MKLEASLKHFSPQGMHISDREQERETAMRDMYDVMDRWGAWAVADSSGVDWQPIAAGFKGLLPHGKKSRLQCDDDEGIMIDGCVARLKKHKPEEYELIIAHFVIGISLRNIAKKRKCSDGTIRKDLQTAMGFVEGVLSVLT
;
A
#
# COMPACT_ATOMS: atom_id res chain seq x y z
N MET A 1 15.29 -17.29 -50.17
CA MET A 1 14.57 -18.09 -49.16
C MET A 1 14.73 -17.42 -47.80
N LYS A 2 13.59 -17.09 -47.16
CA LYS A 2 13.33 -16.89 -45.72
C LYS A 2 14.25 -15.93 -44.95
N LEU A 3 13.82 -14.68 -44.76
CA LEU A 3 14.10 -13.90 -43.53
C LEU A 3 13.21 -12.66 -43.31
N GLU A 4 12.08 -12.52 -44.02
CA GLU A 4 11.13 -11.39 -43.85
C GLU A 4 9.69 -11.93 -43.67
N ALA A 5 9.50 -12.86 -42.73
CA ALA A 5 8.17 -13.46 -42.48
C ALA A 5 7.92 -13.80 -41.00
N SER A 6 8.52 -13.07 -40.06
CA SER A 6 8.23 -13.25 -38.63
C SER A 6 8.19 -11.93 -37.84
N LEU A 7 7.59 -10.89 -38.42
CA LEU A 7 7.33 -9.61 -37.75
C LEU A 7 5.87 -9.14 -37.92
N LYS A 8 4.92 -10.06 -38.15
CA LYS A 8 3.50 -9.74 -38.34
C LYS A 8 2.52 -10.39 -37.35
N HIS A 9 2.97 -10.84 -36.17
CA HIS A 9 2.04 -11.35 -35.14
C HIS A 9 2.44 -10.99 -33.71
N PHE A 10 2.81 -9.73 -33.46
CA PHE A 10 2.63 -9.17 -32.11
C PHE A 10 1.80 -7.89 -32.24
N SER A 11 0.50 -8.11 -32.43
CA SER A 11 -0.50 -7.04 -32.33
C SER A 11 -0.84 -6.87 -30.84
N PRO A 12 -0.74 -5.67 -30.23
CA PRO A 12 -1.13 -5.44 -28.84
C PRO A 12 -2.65 -5.49 -28.59
N GLN A 13 -3.45 -5.94 -29.55
CA GLN A 13 -4.91 -5.78 -29.56
C GLN A 13 -5.69 -6.96 -28.96
N GLY A 14 -5.08 -7.74 -28.05
CA GLY A 14 -5.67 -8.97 -27.53
C GLY A 14 -5.93 -9.04 -26.03
N MET A 15 -5.90 -7.93 -25.28
CA MET A 15 -6.13 -8.00 -23.82
C MET A 15 -7.63 -7.88 -23.53
N HIS A 16 -8.27 -9.02 -23.25
CA HIS A 16 -9.71 -9.11 -22.99
C HIS A 16 -10.07 -8.26 -21.75
N ILE A 17 -11.25 -7.64 -21.72
CA ILE A 17 -11.65 -6.72 -20.63
C ILE A 17 -11.59 -7.44 -19.26
N SER A 18 -11.95 -8.73 -19.24
CA SER A 18 -11.81 -9.59 -18.05
C SER A 18 -10.36 -9.74 -17.58
N ASP A 19 -9.40 -9.83 -18.52
CA ASP A 19 -7.99 -9.99 -18.19
C ASP A 19 -7.46 -8.69 -17.57
N ARG A 20 -7.89 -7.53 -18.08
CA ARG A 20 -7.54 -6.22 -17.50
C ARG A 20 -8.12 -6.02 -16.09
N GLU A 21 -9.35 -6.49 -15.85
CA GLU A 21 -9.98 -6.42 -14.53
C GLU A 21 -9.30 -7.37 -13.54
N GLN A 22 -8.97 -8.58 -13.98
CA GLN A 22 -8.24 -9.57 -13.19
C GLN A 22 -6.81 -9.10 -12.87
N GLU A 23 -6.11 -8.51 -13.83
CA GLU A 23 -4.80 -7.89 -13.61
C GLU A 23 -4.88 -6.74 -12.60
N ARG A 24 -5.90 -5.88 -12.72
CA ARG A 24 -6.13 -4.81 -11.75
C ARG A 24 -6.46 -5.34 -10.37
N GLU A 25 -7.26 -6.37 -10.24
CA GLU A 25 -7.57 -6.99 -8.94
C GLU A 25 -6.34 -7.66 -8.33
N THR A 26 -5.50 -8.27 -9.16
CA THR A 26 -4.22 -8.87 -8.74
C THR A 26 -3.23 -7.78 -8.29
N ALA A 27 -3.03 -6.73 -9.09
CA ALA A 27 -2.19 -5.58 -8.73
C ALA A 27 -2.67 -4.89 -7.44
N MET A 28 -3.99 -4.76 -7.27
CA MET A 28 -4.59 -4.22 -6.05
C MET A 28 -4.31 -5.10 -4.81
N ARG A 29 -4.33 -6.43 -4.98
CA ARG A 29 -3.97 -7.38 -3.93
C ARG A 29 -2.47 -7.28 -3.60
N ASP A 30 -1.63 -7.19 -4.63
CA ASP A 30 -0.19 -7.07 -4.50
C ASP A 30 0.20 -5.78 -3.76
N MET A 31 -0.40 -4.64 -4.13
CA MET A 31 -0.11 -3.36 -3.49
C MET A 31 -0.61 -3.30 -2.04
N TYR A 32 -1.75 -3.94 -1.74
CA TYR A 32 -2.21 -4.07 -0.36
C TYR A 32 -1.20 -4.85 0.49
N ASP A 33 -0.66 -5.94 -0.04
CA ASP A 33 0.35 -6.75 0.66
C ASP A 33 1.68 -5.98 0.84
N VAL A 34 2.09 -5.19 -0.15
CA VAL A 34 3.23 -4.25 -0.04
C VAL A 34 3.00 -3.25 1.09
N MET A 35 1.83 -2.61 1.13
CA MET A 35 1.49 -1.66 2.19
C MET A 35 1.36 -2.32 3.57
N ASP A 36 0.93 -3.59 3.64
CA ASP A 36 0.87 -4.32 4.91
C ASP A 36 2.27 -4.62 5.45
N ARG A 37 3.22 -5.01 4.58
CA ARG A 37 4.62 -5.22 4.96
C ARG A 37 5.30 -3.92 5.36
N TRP A 38 5.10 -2.84 4.59
CA TRP A 38 5.61 -1.52 4.93
C TRP A 38 5.04 -1.04 6.28
N GLY A 39 3.74 -1.19 6.51
CA GLY A 39 3.12 -0.81 7.78
C GLY A 39 3.65 -1.60 8.98
N ALA A 40 4.09 -2.85 8.76
CA ALA A 40 4.77 -3.65 9.78
C ALA A 40 6.21 -3.19 10.02
N TRP A 41 6.95 -2.88 8.95
CA TRP A 41 8.29 -2.30 9.02
C TRP A 41 8.28 -0.94 9.73
N ALA A 42 7.35 -0.06 9.38
CA ALA A 42 7.23 1.31 9.92
C ALA A 42 7.02 1.37 11.44
N VAL A 43 6.42 0.34 12.04
CA VAL A 43 6.22 0.25 13.51
C VAL A 43 7.30 -0.56 14.22
N ALA A 44 8.23 -1.16 13.48
CA ALA A 44 9.32 -1.92 14.06
C ALA A 44 10.35 -0.98 14.70
N ASP A 45 10.82 -1.34 15.90
CA ASP A 45 11.84 -0.57 16.64
C ASP A 45 13.15 -0.36 15.84
N SER A 46 13.41 -1.19 14.82
CA SER A 46 14.61 -1.14 13.97
C SER A 46 14.52 -0.19 12.78
N SER A 47 13.33 0.28 12.42
CA SER A 47 13.11 1.04 11.18
C SER A 47 13.70 2.45 11.18
N GLY A 48 14.05 2.98 12.36
CA GLY A 48 14.63 4.34 12.49
C GLY A 48 13.68 5.47 12.10
N VAL A 49 12.42 5.18 11.78
CA VAL A 49 11.38 6.16 11.46
C VAL A 49 10.49 6.41 12.68
N ASP A 50 10.34 7.68 13.05
CA ASP A 50 9.54 8.11 14.21
C ASP A 50 8.04 8.11 13.90
N TRP A 51 7.45 6.94 13.66
CA TRP A 51 5.99 6.78 13.63
C TRP A 51 5.37 6.79 15.04
N GLN A 52 6.22 6.97 16.07
CA GLN A 52 5.95 7.05 17.50
C GLN A 52 5.05 5.91 18.01
N PRO A 53 5.63 4.74 18.35
CA PRO A 53 4.93 3.77 19.14
C PRO A 53 4.84 4.28 20.58
N ILE A 54 3.64 4.14 21.17
CA ILE A 54 3.35 3.93 22.60
C ILE A 54 4.44 4.49 23.53
N ALA A 55 4.13 5.59 24.25
CA ALA A 55 5.03 6.20 25.23
C ALA A 55 5.83 5.17 26.02
N ALA A 56 7.14 5.37 26.17
CA ALA A 56 8.10 4.36 26.64
C ALA A 56 7.67 3.56 27.90
N GLY A 57 6.85 4.15 28.78
CA GLY A 57 6.29 3.50 29.97
C GLY A 57 5.19 2.46 29.72
N PHE A 58 4.68 2.32 28.49
CA PHE A 58 3.65 1.34 28.10
C PHE A 58 4.21 0.23 27.19
N LYS A 59 5.52 0.24 26.89
CA LYS A 59 6.20 -0.80 26.11
C LYS A 59 6.13 -2.13 26.87
N GLY A 60 5.32 -3.07 26.37
CA GLY A 60 5.12 -4.41 26.97
C GLY A 60 3.79 -4.61 27.72
N LEU A 61 2.99 -3.57 27.94
CA LEU A 61 1.68 -3.67 28.61
C LEU A 61 0.49 -3.78 27.65
N LEU A 62 0.66 -3.35 26.41
CA LEU A 62 -0.37 -3.50 25.38
C LEU A 62 -0.21 -4.87 24.72
N PRO A 63 -1.31 -5.62 24.49
CA PRO A 63 -1.26 -6.89 23.78
C PRO A 63 -0.56 -6.61 22.45
N HIS A 64 0.60 -7.24 22.26
CA HIS A 64 1.45 -7.02 21.09
C HIS A 64 0.60 -7.11 19.83
N GLY A 65 0.31 -5.97 19.22
CA GLY A 65 -0.31 -5.88 17.92
C GLY A 65 0.65 -6.49 16.91
N LYS A 66 0.54 -7.81 16.73
CA LYS A 66 1.18 -8.63 15.71
C LYS A 66 2.70 -8.41 15.56
N LYS A 67 3.51 -8.97 16.48
CA LYS A 67 4.93 -9.32 16.23
C LYS A 67 5.14 -10.33 15.07
N SER A 68 4.10 -10.62 14.29
CA SER A 68 4.04 -11.69 13.29
C SER A 68 3.70 -11.19 11.88
N ARG A 69 3.46 -9.88 11.66
CA ARG A 69 3.33 -9.38 10.29
C ARG A 69 4.71 -9.48 9.63
N LEU A 70 4.73 -9.99 8.40
CA LEU A 70 5.93 -9.98 7.57
C LEU A 70 6.33 -8.52 7.33
N GLN A 71 7.62 -8.21 7.47
CA GLN A 71 8.17 -6.88 7.23
C GLN A 71 8.90 -6.88 5.89
N CYS A 72 8.92 -5.74 5.22
CA CYS A 72 9.87 -5.49 4.14
C CYS A 72 11.27 -5.23 4.72
N ASP A 73 12.28 -5.17 3.86
CA ASP A 73 13.62 -4.71 4.25
C ASP A 73 13.66 -3.18 4.36
N ASP A 74 14.81 -2.65 4.81
CA ASP A 74 14.99 -1.21 5.04
C ASP A 74 14.98 -0.41 3.73
N ASP A 75 15.49 -0.96 2.63
CA ASP A 75 15.54 -0.26 1.34
C ASP A 75 14.11 -0.10 0.76
N GLU A 76 13.34 -1.20 0.74
CA GLU A 76 11.92 -1.19 0.35
C GLU A 76 11.11 -0.31 1.31
N GLY A 77 11.38 -0.41 2.62
CA GLY A 77 10.73 0.39 3.66
C GLY A 77 10.92 1.90 3.46
N ILE A 78 12.16 2.34 3.28
CA ILE A 78 12.52 3.75 3.04
C ILE A 78 11.91 4.25 1.72
N MET A 79 11.92 3.43 0.67
CA MET A 79 11.36 3.79 -0.63
C MET A 79 9.85 4.05 -0.55
N ILE A 80 9.11 3.14 0.09
CA ILE A 80 7.67 3.27 0.28
C ILE A 80 7.36 4.43 1.22
N ASP A 81 8.13 4.62 2.29
CA ASP A 81 7.97 5.76 3.21
C ASP A 81 8.10 7.10 2.48
N GLY A 82 9.08 7.22 1.57
CA GLY A 82 9.23 8.38 0.68
C GLY A 82 8.02 8.62 -0.22
N CYS A 83 7.37 7.56 -0.71
CA CYS A 83 6.13 7.65 -1.49
C CYS A 83 4.95 8.12 -0.62
N VAL A 84 4.82 7.58 0.59
CA VAL A 84 3.79 7.97 1.57
C VAL A 84 3.99 9.41 2.03
N ALA A 85 5.22 9.88 2.19
CA ALA A 85 5.53 11.28 2.48
C ALA A 85 5.07 12.22 1.36
N ARG A 86 5.17 11.80 0.08
CA ARG A 86 4.60 12.54 -1.05
C ARG A 86 3.07 12.51 -1.04
N LEU A 87 2.46 11.37 -0.70
CA LEU A 87 1.01 11.27 -0.54
C LEU A 87 0.52 12.30 0.50
N LYS A 88 1.19 12.43 1.65
CA LYS A 88 0.88 13.43 2.68
C LYS A 88 0.80 14.85 2.13
N LYS A 89 1.71 15.21 1.22
CA LYS A 89 1.79 16.55 0.63
C LYS A 89 0.63 16.83 -0.33
N HIS A 90 0.16 15.83 -1.07
CA HIS A 90 -0.83 16.00 -2.13
C HIS A 90 -2.26 15.64 -1.71
N LYS A 91 -2.40 14.68 -0.79
CA LYS A 91 -3.64 14.01 -0.40
C LYS A 91 -3.61 13.66 1.09
N PRO A 92 -3.74 14.66 1.98
CA PRO A 92 -3.56 14.47 3.42
C PRO A 92 -4.62 13.55 4.04
N GLU A 93 -5.86 13.56 3.54
CA GLU A 93 -6.94 12.70 4.07
C GLU A 93 -6.74 11.22 3.75
N GLU A 94 -6.24 10.92 2.56
CA GLU A 94 -5.83 9.58 2.12
C GLU A 94 -4.56 9.11 2.83
N TYR A 95 -3.61 10.02 3.08
CA TYR A 95 -2.46 9.74 3.94
C TYR A 95 -2.91 9.31 5.34
N GLU A 96 -3.80 10.07 5.98
CA GLU A 96 -4.33 9.70 7.30
C GLU A 96 -5.02 8.34 7.30
N LEU A 97 -5.72 8.01 6.21
CA LEU A 97 -6.35 6.70 6.03
C LEU A 97 -5.31 5.56 5.98
N ILE A 98 -4.23 5.74 5.21
CA ILE A 98 -3.12 4.78 5.12
C ILE A 98 -2.45 4.58 6.48
N ILE A 99 -2.13 5.67 7.20
CA ILE A 99 -1.51 5.58 8.53
C ILE A 99 -2.43 4.89 9.52
N ALA A 100 -3.72 5.28 9.57
CA ALA A 100 -4.69 4.68 10.48
C ALA A 100 -4.84 3.17 10.24
N HIS A 101 -4.78 2.74 8.98
CA HIS A 101 -5.01 1.35 8.63
C HIS A 101 -3.75 0.48 8.75
N PHE A 102 -2.66 0.86 8.07
CA PHE A 102 -1.49 0.01 7.91
C PHE A 102 -0.47 0.12 9.05
N VAL A 103 -0.37 1.30 9.68
CA VAL A 103 0.57 1.59 10.77
C VAL A 103 -0.12 1.41 12.12
N ILE A 104 -1.24 2.09 12.36
CA ILE A 104 -1.97 2.03 13.65
C ILE A 104 -2.77 0.72 13.78
N GLY A 105 -3.19 0.10 12.67
CA GLY A 105 -3.92 -1.17 12.68
C GLY A 105 -5.42 -1.03 12.92
N ILE A 106 -6.03 0.12 12.62
CA ILE A 106 -7.48 0.31 12.70
C ILE A 106 -8.15 -0.35 11.49
N SER A 107 -9.18 -1.17 11.72
CA SER A 107 -9.92 -1.80 10.63
C SER A 107 -10.67 -0.76 9.78
N LEU A 108 -10.78 -0.99 8.46
CA LEU A 108 -11.50 -0.09 7.56
C LEU A 108 -12.95 0.17 8.00
N ARG A 109 -13.61 -0.84 8.58
CA ARG A 109 -14.96 -0.72 9.16
C ARG A 109 -15.00 0.28 10.31
N ASN A 110 -14.01 0.23 11.22
CA ASN A 110 -13.93 1.17 12.33
C ASN A 110 -13.62 2.60 11.84
N ILE A 111 -12.81 2.74 10.80
CA ILE A 111 -12.54 4.02 10.15
C ILE A 111 -13.83 4.58 9.51
N ALA A 112 -14.57 3.75 8.77
CA ALA A 112 -15.86 4.12 8.16
C ALA A 112 -16.86 4.61 9.20
N LYS A 113 -17.00 3.86 10.31
CA LYS A 113 -17.85 4.24 11.44
C LYS A 113 -17.43 5.59 12.04
N LYS A 114 -16.12 5.83 12.22
CA LYS A 114 -15.60 7.08 12.77
C LYS A 114 -15.81 8.27 11.83
N ARG A 115 -15.63 8.06 10.52
CA ARG A 115 -15.88 9.06 9.47
C ARG A 115 -17.37 9.20 9.10
N LYS A 116 -18.26 8.38 9.68
CA LYS A 116 -19.71 8.33 9.41
C LYS A 116 -20.04 8.13 7.92
N CYS A 117 -19.27 7.29 7.25
CA CYS A 117 -19.47 6.94 5.85
C CYS A 117 -19.60 5.43 5.65
N SER A 118 -19.90 5.00 4.43
CA SER A 118 -20.02 3.58 4.10
C SER A 118 -18.65 2.90 4.03
N ASP A 119 -18.57 1.60 4.32
CA ASP A 119 -17.34 0.83 4.11
C ASP A 119 -16.85 0.93 2.64
N GLY A 120 -17.77 1.04 1.68
CA GLY A 120 -17.45 1.17 0.26
C GLY A 120 -16.75 2.48 -0.08
N THR A 121 -17.08 3.57 0.64
CA THR A 121 -16.38 4.85 0.53
C THR A 121 -14.92 4.68 0.97
N ILE A 122 -14.69 4.12 2.16
CA ILE A 122 -13.34 3.91 2.68
C ILE A 122 -12.50 3.00 1.77
N ARG A 123 -13.09 1.95 1.19
CA ARG A 123 -12.38 1.07 0.26
C ARG A 123 -11.93 1.80 -1.03
N LYS A 124 -12.78 2.68 -1.57
CA LYS A 124 -12.43 3.50 -2.75
C LYS A 124 -11.34 4.52 -2.43
N ASP A 125 -11.41 5.15 -1.26
CA ASP A 125 -10.38 6.10 -0.80
C ASP A 125 -9.05 5.37 -0.58
N LEU A 126 -9.08 4.18 0.03
CA LEU A 126 -7.89 3.34 0.24
C LEU A 126 -7.27 2.92 -1.11
N GLN A 127 -8.10 2.49 -2.06
CA GLN A 127 -7.65 2.16 -3.41
C GLN A 127 -7.01 3.36 -4.10
N THR A 128 -7.60 4.53 -3.96
CA THR A 128 -7.05 5.78 -4.51
C THR A 128 -5.70 6.13 -3.88
N ALA A 129 -5.54 5.90 -2.58
CA ALA A 129 -4.31 6.12 -1.85
C ALA A 129 -3.20 5.14 -2.28
N MET A 130 -3.53 3.84 -2.36
CA MET A 130 -2.58 2.80 -2.79
C MET A 130 -2.15 2.99 -4.24
N GLY A 131 -3.09 3.32 -5.15
CA GLY A 131 -2.75 3.62 -6.54
C GLY A 131 -1.86 4.86 -6.71
N PHE A 132 -1.95 5.83 -5.80
CA PHE A 132 -0.99 6.94 -5.78
C PHE A 132 0.41 6.45 -5.40
N VAL A 133 0.53 5.65 -4.34
CA VAL A 133 1.82 5.09 -3.90
C VAL A 133 2.43 4.23 -5.00
N GLU A 134 1.66 3.32 -5.59
CA GLU A 134 2.05 2.48 -6.72
C GLU A 134 2.55 3.32 -7.92
N GLY A 135 1.82 4.39 -8.25
CA GLY A 135 2.20 5.31 -9.32
C GLY A 135 3.51 6.05 -9.04
N VAL A 136 3.77 6.44 -7.79
CA VAL A 136 5.05 7.04 -7.41
C VAL A 136 6.18 6.02 -7.47
N LEU A 137 5.96 4.81 -6.95
CA LEU A 137 6.94 3.72 -7.01
C LEU A 137 7.34 3.41 -8.45
N SER A 138 6.36 3.29 -9.35
CA SER A 138 6.58 3.02 -10.78
C SER A 138 7.40 4.09 -11.51
N VAL A 139 7.56 5.29 -10.93
CA VAL A 139 8.41 6.36 -11.49
C VAL A 139 9.82 6.31 -10.89
N LEU A 140 9.96 5.74 -9.69
CA LEU A 140 11.24 5.63 -8.96
C LEU A 140 12.01 4.34 -9.29
N THR A 141 11.31 3.29 -9.75
CA THR A 141 11.86 1.98 -10.14
C THR A 141 11.73 1.74 -11.63
#